data_AF-A0A1A3CMP1-F1
#
_entry.id   AF-A0A1A3CMP1-F1
#
_cell.length_a   1.000
_cell.length_b   1.000
_cell.length_c   1.000
_cell.angle_alpha   90.00
_cell.angle_beta   90.00
_cell.angle_gamma   90.00
#
_symmetry.space_group_name_H-M   'P 1'
#
loop_
_entity.id
_entity.type
_entity.pdbx_description
1 polymer ?
#
loop_
_entity_poly.entity_id
_entity_poly.type
_entity_poly.pdbx_seq_one_letter_code
_entity_poly.pdbx_strand_id
1 'polypeptide(L)'
;MDLDRITHPLRLARGSHRPGSGKGCAMNAISYINGDEQITDFPATSARPLASFVQACNDLLAGPDGYLSPDDSLVVLELGWLTVGTADVADAVVHPWVAKLLVSPPWGVVRYAGNAAAGAITDIAELHRRLAPGESPPIAEWDGAARAARAISTTPVTAERYAVRAAAQSTALVETDDWDTLDAVTGNALKAHRLANAEAGAARVVEITRHAIRSWRRLAGLSVVGERPKIVAA
;
A
#
# COMPACT_ATOMS: atom_id res chain seq x y z
N MET A 1 -14.16 15.47 -25.76
CA MET A 1 -14.25 14.07 -25.32
C MET A 1 -15.32 13.42 -26.18
N ASP A 2 -14.94 12.46 -27.01
CA ASP A 2 -15.87 11.75 -27.90
C ASP A 2 -16.51 10.60 -27.12
N LEU A 3 -17.50 10.96 -26.29
CA LEU A 3 -18.22 10.04 -25.40
C LEU A 3 -18.95 8.93 -26.18
N ASP A 4 -19.12 9.11 -27.48
CA ASP A 4 -19.81 8.19 -28.39
C ASP A 4 -18.99 6.91 -28.69
N ARG A 5 -17.71 6.85 -28.30
CA ARG A 5 -16.87 5.65 -28.43
C ARG A 5 -16.99 4.68 -27.24
N ILE A 6 -17.70 5.04 -26.17
CA ILE A 6 -17.93 4.15 -25.02
C ILE A 6 -19.17 3.29 -25.32
N THR A 7 -18.97 2.20 -26.06
CA THR A 7 -20.06 1.29 -26.44
C THR A 7 -20.48 0.33 -25.33
N HIS A 8 -19.71 0.26 -24.23
CA HIS A 8 -20.00 -0.52 -23.03
C HIS A 8 -19.59 0.26 -21.78
N PRO A 9 -20.30 0.11 -20.64
CA PRO A 9 -19.89 0.73 -19.38
C PRO A 9 -18.42 0.38 -19.07
N LEU A 10 -17.63 1.39 -18.70
CA LEU A 10 -16.23 1.17 -18.29
C LEU A 10 -16.22 0.20 -17.10
N ARG A 11 -15.69 -1.01 -17.30
CA ARG A 11 -15.51 -2.01 -16.25
C ARG A 11 -14.04 -2.05 -15.86
N LEU A 12 -13.76 -1.91 -14.58
CA LEU A 12 -12.40 -2.07 -14.07
C LEU A 12 -11.97 -3.53 -14.17
N ALA A 13 -10.69 -3.75 -14.42
CA ALA A 13 -10.12 -5.07 -14.66
C ALA A 13 -8.91 -5.33 -13.76
N ARG A 14 -8.71 -6.62 -13.45
CA ARG A 14 -7.54 -7.13 -12.74
C ARG A 14 -6.25 -6.92 -13.53
N GLY A 15 -5.17 -6.64 -12.82
CA GLY A 15 -3.82 -6.57 -13.32
C GLY A 15 -3.43 -5.17 -13.80
N SER A 16 -2.19 -5.08 -14.26
CA SER A 16 -1.62 -3.91 -14.92
C SER A 16 -1.93 -3.93 -16.41
N HIS A 17 -2.31 -2.77 -16.97
CA HIS A 17 -2.77 -2.69 -18.34
C HIS A 17 -1.89 -1.78 -19.19
N ARG A 18 -1.69 -2.16 -20.45
CA ARG A 18 -1.01 -1.31 -21.44
C ARG A 18 -2.02 -0.38 -22.12
N PRO A 19 -1.58 0.80 -22.59
CA PRO A 19 -2.39 1.65 -23.46
C PRO A 19 -2.97 0.86 -24.64
N GLY A 20 -4.26 1.05 -24.92
CA GLY A 20 -4.96 0.39 -26.02
C GLY A 20 -5.47 -1.03 -25.73
N SER A 21 -5.29 -1.57 -24.52
CA SER A 21 -5.79 -2.91 -24.15
C SER A 21 -7.32 -3.01 -24.01
N GLY A 22 -8.01 -1.86 -23.96
CA GLY A 22 -9.44 -1.78 -23.64
C GLY A 22 -9.77 -2.08 -22.17
N LYS A 23 -8.76 -2.21 -21.30
CA LYS A 23 -8.88 -2.51 -19.87
C LYS A 23 -8.14 -1.46 -19.04
N GLY A 24 -8.59 -1.27 -17.80
CA GLY A 24 -7.93 -0.42 -16.83
C GLY A 24 -8.30 -0.81 -15.40
N CYS A 25 -7.39 -0.59 -14.46
CA CYS A 25 -7.65 -0.70 -13.02
C CYS A 25 -8.09 0.65 -12.44
N ALA A 26 -8.44 0.68 -11.16
CA ALA A 26 -8.76 1.91 -10.46
C ALA A 26 -7.64 2.97 -10.56
N MET A 27 -6.38 2.56 -10.42
CA MET A 27 -5.26 3.49 -10.45
C MET A 27 -5.02 4.07 -11.85
N ASN A 28 -5.28 3.32 -12.92
CA ASN A 28 -5.27 3.87 -14.29
C ASN A 28 -6.36 4.93 -14.48
N ALA A 29 -7.54 4.73 -13.89
CA ALA A 29 -8.60 5.73 -13.92
C ALA A 29 -8.19 7.01 -13.18
N ILE A 30 -7.57 6.88 -12.00
CA ILE A 30 -7.03 8.04 -11.27
C ILE A 30 -5.94 8.76 -12.08
N SER A 31 -4.99 8.01 -12.65
CA SER A 31 -3.92 8.55 -13.51
C SER A 31 -4.49 9.34 -14.70
N TYR A 32 -5.51 8.78 -15.35
CA TYR A 32 -6.20 9.42 -16.47
C TYR A 32 -6.93 10.71 -16.05
N ILE A 33 -7.67 10.67 -14.95
CA ILE A 33 -8.42 11.83 -14.46
C ILE A 33 -7.47 12.94 -13.99
N ASN A 34 -6.33 12.57 -13.40
CA ASN A 34 -5.29 13.51 -13.01
C ASN A 34 -4.59 14.17 -14.23
N GLY A 35 -4.71 13.57 -15.41
CA GLY A 35 -4.04 14.06 -16.61
C GLY A 35 -2.55 13.69 -16.66
N ASP A 36 -2.17 12.55 -16.08
CA ASP A 36 -0.80 12.05 -16.20
C ASP A 36 -0.43 11.84 -17.68
N GLU A 37 0.80 12.20 -18.05
CA GLU A 37 1.30 12.02 -19.42
C GLU A 37 1.29 10.55 -19.86
N GLN A 38 1.56 9.64 -18.92
CA GLN A 38 1.50 8.20 -19.11
C GLN A 38 0.54 7.59 -18.10
N ILE A 39 -0.49 6.91 -18.61
CA ILE A 39 -1.44 6.18 -17.77
C ILE A 39 -0.75 4.99 -17.10
N THR A 40 -0.75 4.98 -15.78
CA THR A 40 0.01 4.03 -14.95
C THR A 40 -0.80 3.53 -13.75
N ASP A 41 -0.31 2.48 -13.09
CA ASP A 41 -0.84 2.00 -11.80
C ASP A 41 -0.34 2.85 -10.62
N PHE A 42 0.60 3.77 -10.86
CA PHE A 42 1.21 4.65 -9.86
C PHE A 42 1.02 6.13 -10.28
N PRO A 43 -0.19 6.70 -10.15
CA PRO A 43 -0.45 8.06 -10.56
C PRO A 43 0.47 9.06 -9.88
N ALA A 44 0.84 10.13 -10.58
CA ALA A 44 1.79 11.13 -10.05
C ALA A 44 1.32 11.79 -8.75
N THR A 45 0.00 11.84 -8.51
CA THR A 45 -0.60 12.40 -7.28
C THR A 45 -0.70 11.44 -6.10
N SER A 46 -0.35 10.17 -6.29
CA SER A 46 -0.57 9.11 -5.30
C SER A 46 0.76 8.55 -4.80
N ALA A 47 0.90 8.42 -3.48
CA ALA A 47 2.03 7.69 -2.89
C ALA A 47 2.02 6.25 -3.41
N ARG A 48 3.14 5.83 -4.02
CA ARG A 48 3.36 4.48 -4.57
C ARG A 48 2.97 3.33 -3.62
N PRO A 49 3.30 3.36 -2.30
CA PRO A 49 2.86 2.31 -1.40
C PRO A 49 1.32 2.22 -1.29
N LEU A 50 0.62 3.36 -1.25
CA LEU A 50 -0.85 3.37 -1.18
C LEU A 50 -1.49 2.90 -2.49
N ALA A 51 -0.94 3.32 -3.63
CA ALA A 51 -1.36 2.82 -4.94
C ALA A 51 -1.23 1.29 -5.03
N SER A 52 -0.15 0.71 -4.48
CA SER A 52 0.02 -0.75 -4.38
C SER A 52 -1.07 -1.44 -3.56
N PHE A 53 -1.49 -0.84 -2.44
CA PHE A 53 -2.61 -1.35 -1.64
C PHE A 53 -3.94 -1.31 -2.42
N VAL A 54 -4.21 -0.23 -3.15
CA VAL A 54 -5.42 -0.13 -3.99
C VAL A 54 -5.38 -1.13 -5.15
N GLN A 55 -4.24 -1.30 -5.80
CA GLN A 55 -4.06 -2.29 -6.86
C GLN A 55 -4.28 -3.71 -6.33
N ALA A 56 -3.78 -4.04 -5.14
CA ALA A 56 -4.05 -5.33 -4.51
C ALA A 56 -5.55 -5.56 -4.24
N CYS A 57 -6.28 -4.52 -3.79
CA CYS A 57 -7.74 -4.59 -3.66
C CYS A 57 -8.44 -4.80 -5.00
N ASN A 58 -8.07 -4.03 -6.03
CA ASN A 58 -8.60 -4.17 -7.39
C ASN A 58 -8.47 -5.60 -7.90
N ASP A 59 -7.29 -6.19 -7.75
CA ASP A 59 -7.01 -7.53 -8.25
C ASP A 59 -7.72 -8.64 -7.48
N LEU A 60 -7.96 -8.45 -6.18
CA LEU A 60 -8.66 -9.40 -5.33
C LEU A 60 -10.19 -9.34 -5.49
N LEU A 61 -10.73 -8.16 -5.80
CA LEU A 61 -12.17 -7.97 -6.01
C LEU A 61 -12.64 -8.34 -7.42
N ALA A 62 -11.71 -8.48 -8.37
CA ALA A 62 -12.06 -8.91 -9.71
C ALA A 62 -12.64 -10.35 -9.70
N GLY A 63 -13.75 -10.52 -10.41
CA GLY A 63 -14.39 -11.82 -10.59
C GLY A 63 -13.58 -12.77 -11.47
N PRO A 64 -14.10 -14.00 -11.69
CA PRO A 64 -13.42 -15.01 -12.51
C PRO A 64 -13.20 -14.59 -13.97
N ASP A 65 -14.01 -13.65 -14.48
CA ASP A 65 -13.86 -13.05 -15.82
C ASP A 65 -12.73 -12.01 -15.89
N GLY A 66 -12.08 -11.72 -14.76
CA GLY A 66 -11.02 -10.73 -14.63
C GLY A 66 -11.51 -9.30 -14.52
N TYR A 67 -12.82 -9.07 -14.40
CA TYR A 67 -13.42 -7.75 -14.25
C TYR A 67 -14.06 -7.58 -12.88
N LEU A 68 -14.11 -6.35 -12.39
CA LEU A 68 -14.83 -6.02 -11.18
C LEU A 68 -16.33 -5.94 -11.47
N SER A 69 -17.13 -6.23 -10.44
CA SER A 69 -18.55 -5.85 -10.45
C SER A 69 -18.69 -4.32 -10.41
N PRO A 70 -19.85 -3.75 -10.74
CA PRO A 70 -20.10 -2.32 -10.58
C PRO A 70 -19.85 -1.82 -9.14
N ASP A 71 -20.32 -2.58 -8.14
CA ASP A 71 -20.16 -2.20 -6.73
C ASP A 71 -18.70 -2.25 -6.29
N ASP A 72 -17.97 -3.30 -6.68
CA ASP A 72 -16.54 -3.42 -6.36
C ASP A 72 -15.72 -2.34 -7.08
N SER A 73 -16.12 -1.96 -8.29
CA SER A 73 -15.50 -0.86 -9.03
C SER A 73 -15.62 0.46 -8.28
N LEU A 74 -16.80 0.76 -7.71
CA LEU A 74 -16.99 1.93 -6.87
C LEU A 74 -16.10 1.88 -5.61
N VAL A 75 -16.03 0.72 -4.95
CA VAL A 75 -15.17 0.54 -3.76
C VAL A 75 -13.71 0.87 -4.07
N VAL A 76 -13.14 0.33 -5.15
CA VAL A 76 -11.72 0.58 -5.46
C VAL A 76 -11.45 1.97 -6.00
N LEU A 77 -12.41 2.60 -6.69
CA LEU A 77 -12.31 4.00 -7.10
C LEU A 77 -12.34 4.94 -5.89
N GLU A 78 -13.20 4.68 -4.90
CA GLU A 78 -13.20 5.44 -3.64
C GLU A 78 -11.85 5.33 -2.92
N LEU A 79 -11.28 4.12 -2.85
CA LEU A 79 -9.95 3.92 -2.28
C LEU A 79 -8.88 4.66 -3.10
N GLY A 80 -8.92 4.56 -4.43
CA GLY A 80 -8.02 5.27 -5.34
C GLY A 80 -8.05 6.78 -5.13
N TRP A 81 -9.24 7.37 -5.04
CA TRP A 81 -9.42 8.80 -4.77
C TRP A 81 -8.83 9.24 -3.43
N LEU A 82 -8.91 8.40 -2.39
CA LEU A 82 -8.27 8.71 -1.11
C LEU A 82 -6.74 8.75 -1.18
N THR A 83 -6.12 8.18 -2.22
CA THR A 83 -4.67 8.28 -2.43
C THR A 83 -4.26 9.60 -3.10
N VAL A 84 -5.17 10.35 -3.70
CA VAL A 84 -4.84 11.62 -4.37
C VAL A 84 -4.34 12.65 -3.36
N GLY A 85 -3.26 13.36 -3.73
CA GLY A 85 -2.57 14.36 -2.91
C GLY A 85 -1.61 13.75 -1.88
N THR A 86 -1.27 12.47 -2.01
CA THR A 86 -0.34 11.79 -1.06
C THR A 86 1.08 11.66 -1.58
N ALA A 87 1.35 11.96 -2.86
CA ALA A 87 2.67 11.82 -3.47
C ALA A 87 3.72 12.80 -2.91
N ASP A 88 3.36 14.09 -2.75
CA ASP A 88 4.28 15.15 -2.33
C ASP A 88 4.47 15.24 -0.80
N VAL A 89 4.15 14.16 -0.08
CA VAL A 89 4.21 14.15 1.39
C VAL A 89 5.64 13.89 1.85
N ALA A 90 6.12 14.69 2.80
CA ALA A 90 7.49 14.63 3.32
C ALA A 90 7.90 13.25 3.87
N ASP A 91 9.20 12.93 3.79
CA ASP A 91 9.81 11.70 4.33
C ASP A 91 9.52 11.48 5.82
N ALA A 92 9.25 12.57 6.55
CA ALA A 92 8.75 12.56 7.91
C ALA A 92 7.47 11.72 8.11
N VAL A 93 6.72 11.40 7.05
CA VAL A 93 5.56 10.50 7.08
C VAL A 93 5.96 9.03 6.84
N VAL A 94 6.99 8.77 6.06
CA VAL A 94 7.37 7.42 5.63
C VAL A 94 7.71 6.55 6.84
N HIS A 95 8.65 6.98 7.69
CA HIS A 95 9.06 6.15 8.84
C HIS A 95 7.95 5.92 9.86
N PRO A 96 7.17 6.94 10.29
CA PRO A 96 6.01 6.70 11.15
C PRO A 96 4.95 5.81 10.49
N TRP A 97 4.74 5.92 9.17
CA TRP A 97 3.79 5.07 8.46
C TRP A 97 4.28 3.63 8.36
N VAL A 98 5.56 3.39 8.08
CA VAL A 98 6.20 2.07 8.13
C VAL A 98 6.07 1.46 9.52
N ALA A 99 6.33 2.23 10.59
CA ALA A 99 6.09 1.74 11.95
C ALA A 99 4.63 1.29 12.15
N LYS A 100 3.64 2.02 11.61
CA LYS A 100 2.23 1.59 11.64
C LYS A 100 1.98 0.35 10.78
N LEU A 101 2.57 0.24 9.59
CA LEU A 101 2.51 -0.95 8.73
C LEU A 101 3.03 -2.19 9.46
N LEU A 102 4.06 -2.02 10.29
CA LEU A 102 4.64 -3.11 11.07
C LEU A 102 3.76 -3.49 12.26
N VAL A 103 3.39 -2.54 13.13
CA VAL A 103 2.83 -2.86 14.46
C VAL A 103 1.44 -2.31 14.78
N SER A 104 0.77 -1.61 13.85
CA SER A 104 -0.55 -1.04 14.16
C SER A 104 -1.55 -2.15 14.51
N PRO A 105 -2.21 -2.14 15.69
CA PRO A 105 -3.13 -3.22 16.06
C PRO A 105 -4.24 -3.54 15.03
N PRO A 106 -4.88 -2.55 14.36
CA PRO A 106 -5.92 -2.85 13.39
C PRO A 106 -5.43 -3.58 12.13
N TRP A 107 -4.21 -3.32 11.66
CA TRP A 107 -3.80 -3.67 10.30
C TRP A 107 -2.33 -4.03 10.11
N GLY A 108 -1.47 -3.89 11.12
CA GLY A 108 -0.04 -4.13 11.02
C GLY A 108 0.31 -5.61 10.85
N VAL A 109 1.43 -5.90 10.20
CA VAL A 109 1.84 -7.26 9.86
C VAL A 109 2.32 -8.08 11.06
N VAL A 110 2.65 -7.45 12.20
CA VAL A 110 3.05 -8.13 13.45
C VAL A 110 2.02 -9.16 13.92
N ARG A 111 0.74 -8.95 13.60
CA ARG A 111 -0.36 -9.86 13.97
C ARG A 111 -0.26 -11.25 13.34
N TYR A 112 0.60 -11.41 12.34
CA TYR A 112 0.86 -12.68 11.67
C TYR A 112 2.11 -13.37 12.20
N ALA A 113 2.79 -12.78 13.16
CA ALA A 113 4.04 -13.25 13.71
C ALA A 113 3.86 -13.76 15.14
N GLY A 114 4.51 -14.88 15.45
CA GLY A 114 4.65 -15.43 16.79
C GLY A 114 5.87 -14.85 17.49
N ASN A 115 5.81 -14.81 18.83
CA ASN A 115 6.86 -14.50 19.81
C ASN A 115 8.15 -13.84 19.26
N ALA A 116 9.13 -14.63 18.80
CA ALA A 116 10.42 -14.10 18.36
C ALA A 116 10.29 -13.18 17.12
N ALA A 117 9.47 -13.58 16.15
CA ALA A 117 9.18 -12.78 14.97
C ALA A 117 8.42 -11.49 15.33
N ALA A 118 7.44 -11.58 16.24
CA ALA A 118 6.72 -10.41 16.72
C ALA A 118 7.64 -9.43 17.46
N GLY A 119 8.57 -9.93 18.28
CA GLY A 119 9.61 -9.14 18.95
C GLY A 119 10.47 -8.39 17.94
N ALA A 120 11.06 -9.09 16.97
CA ALA A 120 11.92 -8.46 15.95
C ALA A 120 11.19 -7.39 15.12
N ILE A 121 9.92 -7.65 14.73
CA ILE A 121 9.10 -6.66 14.02
C ILE A 121 8.84 -5.43 14.91
N THR A 122 8.60 -5.64 16.20
CA THR A 122 8.33 -4.57 17.16
C THR A 122 9.57 -3.71 17.39
N ASP A 123 10.74 -4.32 17.55
CA ASP A 123 12.01 -3.63 17.75
C ASP A 123 12.35 -2.72 16.55
N ILE A 124 12.16 -3.22 15.32
CA ILE A 124 12.34 -2.43 14.09
C ILE A 124 11.31 -1.30 13.99
N ALA A 125 10.06 -1.53 14.39
CA ALA A 125 9.05 -0.49 14.39
C ALA A 125 9.30 0.60 15.44
N GLU A 126 9.94 0.27 16.58
CA GLU A 126 10.41 1.26 17.56
C GLU A 126 11.57 2.09 17.00
N LEU A 127 12.51 1.47 16.27
CA LEU A 127 13.57 2.20 15.56
C LEU A 127 12.99 3.26 14.61
N HIS A 128 11.99 2.89 13.79
CA HIS A 128 11.30 3.84 12.92
C HIS A 128 10.55 4.95 13.67
N ARG A 129 10.01 4.67 14.85
CA ARG A 129 9.33 5.69 15.68
C ARG A 129 10.29 6.66 16.35
N ARG A 130 11.51 6.21 16.67
CA ARG A 130 12.56 7.04 17.28
C ARG A 130 13.26 7.95 16.27
N LEU A 131 13.05 7.77 14.96
CA LEU A 131 13.57 8.69 13.96
C LEU A 131 12.89 10.05 14.11
N ALA A 132 13.66 11.03 14.55
CA ALA A 132 13.28 12.43 14.59
C ALA A 132 14.26 13.25 13.73
N PRO A 133 13.84 14.42 13.21
CA PRO A 133 14.77 15.30 12.51
C PRO A 133 15.98 15.63 13.38
N GLY A 134 17.18 15.25 12.94
CA GLY A 134 18.44 15.49 13.66
C GLY A 134 18.80 14.49 14.76
N GLU A 135 17.93 13.52 15.06
CA GLU A 135 18.19 12.46 16.04
C GLU A 135 17.79 11.11 15.46
N SER A 136 18.80 10.31 15.10
CA SER A 136 18.61 8.97 14.52
C SER A 136 19.25 7.92 15.41
N PRO A 137 18.58 6.77 15.64
CA PRO A 137 19.24 5.64 16.27
C PRO A 137 20.51 5.27 15.51
N PRO A 138 21.60 4.86 16.20
CA PRO A 138 22.84 4.46 15.57
C PRO A 138 22.63 3.40 14.48
N ILE A 139 23.36 3.50 13.35
CA ILE A 139 23.31 2.52 12.24
C ILE A 139 23.51 1.08 12.76
N ALA A 140 24.37 0.89 13.76
CA ALA A 140 24.61 -0.40 14.39
C ALA A 140 23.35 -1.03 15.02
N GLU A 141 22.42 -0.23 15.54
CA GLU A 141 21.12 -0.72 16.06
C GLU A 141 20.24 -1.24 14.93
N TRP A 142 20.17 -0.50 13.81
CA TRP A 142 19.43 -0.92 12.61
C TRP A 142 19.97 -2.22 12.02
N ASP A 143 21.29 -2.28 11.87
CA ASP A 143 22.01 -3.46 11.42
C ASP A 143 21.80 -4.67 12.33
N GLY A 144 21.85 -4.45 13.64
CA GLY A 144 21.58 -5.47 14.64
C GLY A 144 20.18 -6.02 14.52
N ALA A 145 19.18 -5.14 14.44
CA ALA A 145 17.78 -5.51 14.29
C ALA A 145 17.51 -6.24 12.95
N ALA A 146 18.12 -5.78 11.85
CA ALA A 146 18.02 -6.43 10.55
C ALA A 146 18.60 -7.85 10.56
N ARG A 147 19.76 -8.05 11.18
CA ARG A 147 20.37 -9.38 11.35
C ARG A 147 19.51 -10.28 12.22
N ALA A 148 18.99 -9.78 13.34
CA ALA A 148 18.10 -10.53 14.22
C ALA A 148 16.83 -10.98 13.49
N ALA A 149 16.20 -10.08 12.72
CA ALA A 149 15.04 -10.40 11.91
C ALA A 149 15.34 -11.47 10.84
N ARG A 150 16.48 -11.36 10.13
CA ARG A 150 16.89 -12.34 9.11
C ARG A 150 17.26 -13.72 9.68
N ALA A 151 17.66 -13.79 10.94
CA ALA A 151 18.00 -15.04 11.62
C ALA A 151 16.77 -15.90 11.97
N ILE A 152 15.57 -15.32 11.94
CA ILE A 152 14.33 -16.06 12.20
C ILE A 152 14.08 -17.07 11.08
N SER A 153 13.88 -18.33 11.44
CA SER A 153 13.53 -19.38 10.49
C SER A 153 12.18 -19.06 9.84
N THR A 154 12.16 -19.03 8.51
CA THR A 154 10.98 -18.66 7.73
C THR A 154 10.60 -19.74 6.71
N THR A 155 10.88 -21.00 7.05
CA THR A 155 10.41 -22.17 6.30
C THR A 155 9.31 -22.87 7.08
N PRO A 156 8.12 -23.11 6.49
CA PRO A 156 7.71 -22.88 5.08
C PRO A 156 7.37 -21.40 4.75
N VAL A 157 6.97 -21.11 3.50
CA VAL A 157 6.51 -19.77 3.08
C VAL A 157 5.18 -19.45 3.76
N THR A 158 5.21 -18.58 4.78
CA THR A 158 4.04 -18.17 5.58
C THR A 158 3.82 -16.65 5.53
N ALA A 159 2.69 -16.19 6.08
CA ALA A 159 2.46 -14.76 6.29
C ALA A 159 3.51 -14.15 7.23
N GLU A 160 3.88 -14.87 8.30
CA GLU A 160 4.95 -14.48 9.23
C GLU A 160 6.26 -14.19 8.50
N ARG A 161 6.68 -15.08 7.58
CA ARG A 161 7.89 -14.88 6.77
C ARG A 161 7.89 -13.53 6.06
N TYR A 162 6.77 -13.18 5.44
CA TYR A 162 6.65 -11.94 4.69
C TYR A 162 6.54 -10.73 5.63
N ALA A 163 5.93 -10.87 6.80
CA ALA A 163 5.93 -9.85 7.84
C ALA A 163 7.35 -9.54 8.34
N VAL A 164 8.14 -10.57 8.64
CA VAL A 164 9.54 -10.44 9.04
C VAL A 164 10.40 -9.85 7.92
N ARG A 165 10.16 -10.24 6.66
CA ARG A 165 10.87 -9.65 5.50
C ARG A 165 10.54 -8.17 5.31
N ALA A 166 9.28 -7.78 5.48
CA ALA A 166 8.89 -6.36 5.41
C ALA A 166 9.64 -5.54 6.47
N ALA A 167 9.70 -6.02 7.72
CA ALA A 167 10.46 -5.37 8.78
C ALA A 167 11.97 -5.36 8.49
N ALA A 168 12.56 -6.51 8.14
CA ALA A 168 14.00 -6.58 7.89
C ALA A 168 14.45 -5.67 6.74
N GLN A 169 13.65 -5.53 5.68
CA GLN A 169 13.96 -4.63 4.56
C GLN A 169 13.72 -3.16 4.90
N SER A 170 12.77 -2.85 5.78
CA SER A 170 12.49 -1.45 6.12
C SER A 170 13.64 -0.77 6.84
N THR A 171 14.54 -1.55 7.46
CA THR A 171 15.78 -1.04 8.05
C THR A 171 16.69 -0.34 7.04
N ALA A 172 16.63 -0.68 5.74
CA ALA A 172 17.44 -0.03 4.71
C ALA A 172 16.96 1.39 4.38
N LEU A 173 15.72 1.76 4.71
CA LEU A 173 15.17 3.10 4.48
C LEU A 173 15.91 4.20 5.26
N VAL A 174 16.67 3.86 6.30
CA VAL A 174 17.44 4.87 7.06
C VAL A 174 18.69 5.32 6.31
N GLU A 175 19.19 4.49 5.39
CA GLU A 175 20.41 4.75 4.63
C GLU A 175 20.11 5.35 3.26
N THR A 176 18.90 5.09 2.74
CA THR A 176 18.49 5.48 1.40
C THR A 176 17.08 6.06 1.43
N ASP A 177 16.89 7.26 0.88
CA ASP A 177 15.58 7.81 0.51
C ASP A 177 15.05 7.10 -0.77
N ASP A 178 15.19 5.78 -0.81
CA ASP A 178 14.96 4.95 -1.98
C ASP A 178 13.54 4.39 -2.02
N TRP A 179 12.78 4.88 -2.99
CA TRP A 179 11.42 4.42 -3.28
C TRP A 179 11.36 2.92 -3.61
N ASP A 180 12.41 2.32 -4.19
CA ASP A 180 12.43 0.89 -4.50
C ASP A 180 12.45 0.05 -3.21
N THR A 181 13.13 0.54 -2.18
CA THR A 181 13.14 -0.08 -0.85
C THR A 181 11.75 -0.03 -0.21
N LEU A 182 11.05 1.12 -0.28
CA LEU A 182 9.69 1.25 0.25
C LEU A 182 8.68 0.37 -0.52
N ASP A 183 8.84 0.24 -1.83
CA ASP A 183 8.05 -0.65 -2.67
C ASP A 183 8.27 -2.12 -2.28
N ALA A 184 9.52 -2.52 -1.98
CA ALA A 184 9.84 -3.87 -1.52
C ALA A 184 9.21 -4.18 -0.13
N VAL A 185 9.29 -3.24 0.81
CA VAL A 185 8.65 -3.33 2.13
C VAL A 185 7.13 -3.50 1.98
N THR A 186 6.52 -2.64 1.19
CA THR A 186 5.08 -2.65 0.92
C THR A 186 4.65 -3.95 0.24
N GLY A 187 5.40 -4.40 -0.76
CA GLY A 187 5.14 -5.65 -1.47
C GLY A 187 5.21 -6.88 -0.56
N ASN A 188 6.13 -6.91 0.41
CA ASN A 188 6.19 -7.98 1.40
C ASN A 188 5.04 -7.91 2.40
N ALA A 189 4.67 -6.72 2.87
CA ALA A 189 3.50 -6.58 3.74
C ALA A 189 2.19 -7.02 3.06
N LEU A 190 1.99 -6.64 1.79
CA LEU A 190 0.86 -7.09 0.98
C LEU A 190 0.84 -8.62 0.81
N LYS A 191 1.99 -9.26 0.60
CA LYS A 191 2.09 -10.73 0.56
C LYS A 191 1.72 -11.35 1.90
N ALA A 192 2.14 -10.77 3.02
CA ALA A 192 1.76 -11.22 4.36
C ALA A 192 0.24 -11.14 4.56
N HIS A 193 -0.37 -9.99 4.25
CA HIS A 193 -1.82 -9.80 4.31
C HIS A 193 -2.57 -10.80 3.42
N ARG A 194 -2.12 -11.00 2.18
CA ARG A 194 -2.79 -11.90 1.25
C ARG A 194 -2.74 -13.35 1.73
N LEU A 195 -1.58 -13.83 2.21
CA LEU A 195 -1.46 -15.20 2.70
C LEU A 195 -2.27 -15.44 3.98
N ALA A 196 -2.25 -14.50 4.92
CA ALA A 196 -2.98 -14.63 6.18
C ALA A 196 -4.50 -14.54 6.02
N ASN A 197 -4.98 -13.90 4.95
CA ASN A 197 -6.41 -13.68 4.73
C ASN A 197 -6.93 -14.41 3.47
N ALA A 198 -6.22 -15.43 2.99
CA ALA A 198 -6.60 -16.16 1.78
C ALA A 198 -8.03 -16.73 1.85
N GLU A 199 -8.45 -17.17 3.05
CA GLU A 199 -9.79 -17.71 3.31
C GLU A 199 -10.83 -16.62 3.66
N ALA A 200 -10.39 -15.47 4.17
CA ALA A 200 -11.27 -14.37 4.59
C ALA A 200 -11.76 -13.49 3.44
N GLY A 201 -11.28 -13.72 2.22
CA GLY A 201 -11.67 -13.01 1.01
C GLY A 201 -11.20 -11.54 0.96
N ALA A 202 -11.70 -10.82 -0.05
CA ALA A 202 -11.23 -9.46 -0.37
C ALA A 202 -11.62 -8.40 0.68
N ALA A 203 -12.70 -8.61 1.43
CA ALA A 203 -13.21 -7.65 2.42
C ALA A 203 -12.15 -7.25 3.46
N ARG A 204 -11.35 -8.22 3.94
CA ARG A 204 -10.30 -7.94 4.92
C ARG A 204 -9.16 -7.10 4.33
N VAL A 205 -8.82 -7.31 3.06
CA VAL A 205 -7.78 -6.52 2.38
C VAL A 205 -8.28 -5.11 2.10
N VAL A 206 -9.56 -4.92 1.75
CA VAL A 206 -10.19 -3.60 1.65
C VAL A 206 -10.10 -2.83 2.96
N GLU A 207 -10.42 -3.46 4.10
CA GLU A 207 -10.29 -2.85 5.43
C GLU A 207 -8.83 -2.45 5.75
N ILE A 208 -7.87 -3.33 5.45
CA ILE A 208 -6.44 -3.05 5.63
C ILE A 208 -6.01 -1.85 4.78
N THR A 209 -6.43 -1.79 3.50
CA THR A 209 -6.14 -0.66 2.60
C THR A 209 -6.75 0.64 3.12
N ARG A 210 -7.99 0.61 3.64
CA ARG A 210 -8.59 1.78 4.31
C ARG A 210 -7.76 2.25 5.49
N HIS A 211 -7.26 1.34 6.32
CA HIS A 211 -6.38 1.69 7.44
C HIS A 211 -5.05 2.27 6.98
N ALA A 212 -4.40 1.67 5.99
CA ALA A 212 -3.13 2.12 5.42
C ALA A 212 -3.23 3.56 4.90
N ILE A 213 -4.26 3.85 4.09
CA ILE A 213 -4.52 5.18 3.53
C ILE A 213 -4.86 6.19 4.64
N ARG A 214 -5.77 5.85 5.55
CA ARG A 214 -6.13 6.75 6.68
C ARG A 214 -4.94 7.01 7.61
N SER A 215 -4.02 6.05 7.74
CA SER A 215 -2.81 6.25 8.54
C SER A 215 -1.89 7.26 7.87
N TRP A 216 -1.63 7.11 6.56
CA TRP A 216 -0.80 8.04 5.80
C TRP A 216 -1.37 9.45 5.84
N ARG A 217 -2.66 9.59 5.51
CA ARG A 217 -3.33 10.91 5.48
C ARG A 217 -3.27 11.61 6.83
N ARG A 218 -3.48 10.89 7.95
CA ARG A 218 -3.36 11.47 9.30
C ARG A 218 -1.95 11.94 9.62
N LEU A 219 -0.94 11.13 9.29
CA LEU A 219 0.47 11.49 9.49
C LEU A 219 0.87 12.71 8.64
N ALA A 220 0.28 12.83 7.45
CA ALA A 220 0.50 13.93 6.51
C ALA A 220 -0.36 15.19 6.80
N GLY A 221 -1.23 15.17 7.81
CA GLY A 221 -2.16 16.28 8.08
C GLY A 221 -3.25 16.47 7.00
N LEU A 222 -3.49 15.46 6.16
CA LEU A 222 -4.50 15.48 5.10
C LEU A 222 -5.88 15.06 5.64
N SER A 223 -6.95 15.60 5.04
CA SER A 223 -8.33 15.19 5.36
C SER A 223 -8.52 13.69 5.20
N VAL A 224 -9.07 12.98 6.19
CA VAL A 224 -9.33 11.53 6.10
C VAL A 224 -10.61 11.17 5.32
N VAL A 225 -11.39 12.18 4.92
CA VAL A 225 -12.55 12.06 4.05
C VAL A 225 -12.09 12.46 2.64
N GLY A 226 -12.37 11.63 1.65
CA GLY A 226 -12.04 11.95 0.26
C GLY A 226 -12.79 13.21 -0.15
N GLU A 227 -12.10 14.19 -0.73
CA GLU A 227 -12.78 15.27 -1.43
C GLU A 227 -13.49 14.63 -2.63
N ARG A 228 -14.83 14.58 -2.59
CA ARG A 228 -15.58 14.16 -3.77
C ARG A 228 -15.32 15.19 -4.87
N PRO A 229 -15.01 14.77 -6.10
CA PRO A 229 -14.98 15.69 -7.21
C PRO A 229 -16.31 16.44 -7.27
N LYS A 230 -16.26 17.78 -7.34
CA LYS A 230 -17.42 18.55 -7.76
C LYS A 230 -17.68 18.20 -9.22
N ILE A 231 -18.59 17.27 -9.47
CA ILE A 231 -19.13 17.07 -10.81
C ILE A 231 -19.94 18.34 -11.10
N VAL A 232 -19.32 19.30 -11.77
CA VAL A 232 -20.03 20.42 -12.36
C VAL A 232 -20.73 19.84 -13.58
N ALA A 233 -22.03 19.58 -13.45
CA ALA A 233 -22.87 19.29 -14.60
C ALA A 233 -22.82 20.53 -15.52
N ALA A 234 -22.30 20.34 -16.73
CA ALA A 234 -22.43 21.28 -17.83
C ALA A 234 -23.70 20.93 -18.62
#